data_AF-A0A3N5XCE4-F1
#
_entry.id   AF-A0A3N5XCE4-F1
#
_cell.length_a   1.000
_cell.length_b   1.000
_cell.length_c   1.000
_cell.angle_alpha   90.00
_cell.angle_beta   90.00
_cell.angle_gamma   90.00
#
_symmetry.space_group_name_H-M   'P 1'
#
loop_
_entity.id
_entity.type
_entity.pdbx_description
1 polymer ?
#
loop_
_entity_poly.entity_id
_entity_poly.type
_entity_poly.pdbx_seq_one_letter_code
_entity_poly.pdbx_strand_id
1 'polypeptide(L)'
;MDLIKSKVSVARNILDSLPISTAIRDIYIEELNSPWNEKIIRLTNRKGCTDVKLYLWKNDIFLYGRIYRLLLYVCDALDQNFNYDTKIIPHGTLESKIRETYNHIWGIYVDSRIDRMGIENFFDKTMRRNLFIDTQRNLPWTTADMLFEKLWNKETYNHPEIIDYANSIDRLSWLNNTSELTAFEIEISRSLMD
;
A
#
# COMPACT_ATOMS: atom_id res chain seq x y z
N MET A 1 18.85 -26.21 10.01
CA MET A 1 17.57 -26.11 9.27
C MET A 1 17.64 -24.81 8.47
N ASP A 2 17.58 -24.86 7.13
CA ASP A 2 17.83 -23.68 6.29
C ASP A 2 16.85 -22.54 6.60
N LEU A 3 17.36 -21.37 6.99
CA LEU A 3 16.56 -20.19 7.37
C LEU A 3 15.57 -19.78 6.24
N ILE A 4 15.98 -19.94 4.99
CA ILE A 4 15.17 -19.66 3.80
C ILE A 4 13.97 -20.62 3.68
N LYS A 5 14.15 -21.92 3.99
CA LYS A 5 13.03 -22.89 3.98
C LYS A 5 11.99 -22.52 5.05
N SER A 6 12.41 -21.93 6.17
CA SER A 6 11.51 -21.44 7.20
C SER A 6 10.63 -20.28 6.69
N LYS A 7 11.22 -19.25 6.04
CA LYS A 7 10.46 -18.10 5.52
C LYS A 7 9.49 -18.47 4.40
N VAL A 8 9.87 -19.39 3.51
CA VAL A 8 8.97 -19.89 2.45
C VAL A 8 7.78 -20.61 3.07
N SER A 9 8.00 -21.41 4.13
CA SER A 9 6.91 -22.07 4.85
C SER A 9 5.95 -21.07 5.48
N VAL A 10 6.47 -20.00 6.12
CA VAL A 10 5.62 -18.94 6.68
C VAL A 10 4.80 -18.26 5.59
N ALA A 11 5.42 -17.94 4.46
CA ALA A 11 4.72 -17.32 3.33
C ALA A 11 3.62 -18.20 2.74
N ARG A 12 3.84 -19.51 2.64
CA ARG A 12 2.83 -20.47 2.19
C ARG A 12 1.66 -20.55 3.18
N ASN A 13 1.95 -20.68 4.47
CA ASN A 13 0.91 -20.73 5.50
C ASN A 13 0.03 -19.46 5.49
N ILE A 14 0.63 -18.28 5.26
CA ILE A 14 -0.13 -17.03 5.09
C ILE A 14 -0.96 -17.09 3.81
N LEU A 15 -0.35 -17.45 2.67
CA LEU A 15 -1.02 -17.52 1.38
C LEU A 15 -2.27 -18.42 1.43
N ASP A 16 -2.20 -19.55 2.12
CA ASP A 16 -3.31 -20.50 2.25
C ASP A 16 -4.55 -19.90 2.94
N SER A 17 -4.36 -18.83 3.73
CA SER A 17 -5.45 -18.09 4.38
C SER A 17 -6.04 -16.97 3.51
N LEU A 18 -5.41 -16.65 2.37
CA LEU A 18 -5.81 -15.54 1.50
C LEU A 18 -6.65 -16.01 0.30
N PRO A 19 -7.55 -15.16 -0.24
CA PRO A 19 -8.43 -15.52 -1.35
C PRO A 19 -7.67 -15.80 -2.67
N ILE A 20 -6.39 -15.43 -2.73
CA ILE A 20 -5.52 -15.63 -3.89
C ILE A 20 -4.72 -16.93 -3.86
N SER A 21 -4.93 -17.80 -2.86
CA SER A 21 -4.13 -19.02 -2.65
C SER A 21 -4.02 -19.90 -3.89
N THR A 22 -5.12 -20.09 -4.61
CA THR A 22 -5.18 -20.91 -5.83
C THR A 22 -4.60 -20.23 -7.07
N ALA A 23 -4.47 -18.90 -7.05
CA ALA A 23 -3.89 -18.12 -8.14
C ALA A 23 -2.35 -18.11 -8.10
N ILE A 24 -1.75 -18.34 -6.92
CA ILE A 24 -0.31 -18.28 -6.72
C ILE A 24 0.30 -19.68 -6.70
N ARG A 25 1.06 -20.00 -7.76
CA ARG A 25 1.69 -21.32 -7.90
C ARG A 25 2.94 -21.43 -7.03
N ASP A 26 3.94 -20.57 -7.24
CA ASP A 26 5.20 -20.57 -6.49
C ASP A 26 5.50 -19.26 -5.73
N ILE A 27 6.22 -19.40 -4.61
CA ILE A 27 6.79 -18.30 -3.82
C ILE A 27 8.30 -18.44 -3.80
N TYR A 28 8.99 -17.39 -4.24
CA TYR A 28 10.44 -17.26 -4.14
C TYR A 28 10.79 -16.14 -3.14
N ILE A 29 11.87 -16.32 -2.37
CA ILE A 29 12.33 -15.32 -1.41
C ILE A 29 13.77 -14.91 -1.74
N GLU A 30 14.00 -13.60 -1.81
CA GLU A 30 15.32 -12.99 -1.82
C GLU A 30 15.51 -12.15 -0.55
N GLU A 31 16.63 -12.31 0.12
CA GLU A 31 16.89 -11.59 1.37
C GLU A 31 17.52 -10.22 1.13
N LEU A 32 17.09 -9.25 1.93
CA LEU A 32 17.52 -7.87 1.94
C LEU A 32 18.20 -7.52 3.27
N ASN A 33 18.96 -6.44 3.27
CA ASN A 33 19.59 -5.91 4.49
C ASN A 33 18.73 -4.90 5.25
N SER A 34 17.58 -4.48 4.71
CA SER A 34 16.73 -3.43 5.28
C SER A 34 15.24 -3.73 5.06
N PRO A 35 14.38 -3.49 6.07
CA PRO A 35 12.92 -3.65 5.94
C PRO A 35 12.29 -2.59 5.01
N TRP A 36 12.97 -1.45 4.81
CA TRP A 36 12.51 -0.35 3.96
C TRP A 36 12.45 -0.70 2.47
N ASN A 37 13.19 -1.73 2.06
CA ASN A 37 13.33 -2.13 0.66
C ASN A 37 12.45 -3.34 0.30
N GLU A 38 11.64 -3.82 1.25
CA GLU A 38 10.79 -4.98 1.03
C GLU A 38 9.75 -4.71 -0.05
N LYS A 39 9.59 -5.69 -0.94
CA LYS A 39 8.66 -5.60 -2.06
C LYS A 39 8.26 -6.99 -2.53
N ILE A 40 7.15 -7.05 -3.25
CA ILE A 40 6.68 -8.24 -3.94
C ILE A 40 6.64 -7.97 -5.43
N ILE A 41 7.04 -8.97 -6.22
CA ILE A 41 6.92 -8.93 -7.68
C ILE A 41 6.08 -10.13 -8.11
N ARG A 42 5.04 -9.87 -8.91
CA ARG A 42 4.29 -10.91 -9.62
C ARG A 42 5.07 -11.33 -10.86
N LEU A 43 5.34 -12.62 -10.98
CA LEU A 43 6.00 -13.23 -12.12
C LEU A 43 4.91 -13.93 -12.95
N THR A 44 4.24 -13.15 -13.80
CA THR A 44 3.21 -13.69 -14.68
C THR A 44 3.87 -14.30 -15.91
N ASN A 45 3.57 -15.58 -16.19
CA ASN A 45 4.00 -16.23 -17.43
C ASN A 45 2.87 -16.22 -18.48
N ARG A 46 3.22 -16.54 -19.74
CA ARG A 46 2.25 -16.59 -20.87
C ARG A 46 1.12 -17.63 -20.68
N LYS A 47 1.19 -18.49 -19.66
CA LYS A 47 0.22 -19.55 -19.37
C LYS A 47 -0.74 -19.19 -18.22
N GLY A 48 -0.73 -17.95 -17.75
CA GLY A 48 -1.67 -17.47 -16.72
C GLY A 48 -1.38 -17.93 -15.29
N CYS A 49 -0.28 -18.66 -15.05
CA CYS A 49 0.17 -18.94 -13.69
C CYS A 49 0.93 -17.72 -13.15
N THR A 50 0.58 -17.28 -11.94
CA THR A 50 1.27 -16.20 -11.25
C THR A 50 2.17 -16.79 -10.17
N ASP A 51 3.48 -16.71 -10.35
CA ASP A 51 4.39 -16.90 -9.23
C ASP A 51 4.64 -15.55 -8.56
N VAL A 52 5.12 -15.55 -7.32
CA VAL A 52 5.52 -14.34 -6.62
C VAL A 52 6.95 -14.44 -6.12
N LYS A 53 7.68 -13.33 -6.24
CA LYS A 53 8.99 -13.16 -5.62
C LYS A 53 8.89 -12.10 -4.53
N LEU A 54 9.11 -12.52 -3.29
CA LEU A 54 9.21 -11.67 -2.11
C LEU A 54 10.68 -11.26 -1.92
N TYR A 55 10.89 -9.97 -1.72
CA TYR A 55 12.16 -9.44 -1.23
C TYR A 55 11.96 -9.08 0.23
N LEU A 56 12.59 -9.83 1.14
CA LEU A 56 12.35 -9.74 2.58
C LEU A 56 13.63 -9.37 3.31
N TRP A 57 13.54 -8.52 4.33
CA TRP A 57 14.65 -8.32 5.26
C TRP A 57 15.09 -9.65 5.88
N LYS A 58 16.40 -9.83 6.00
CA LYS A 58 16.99 -11.04 6.59
C LYS A 58 16.60 -11.27 8.05
N ASN A 59 16.29 -10.22 8.81
CA ASN A 59 15.85 -10.34 10.20
C ASN A 59 14.39 -10.79 10.27
N ASP A 60 14.02 -11.58 11.29
CA ASP A 60 12.69 -12.18 11.47
C ASP A 60 11.72 -11.33 12.32
N ILE A 61 12.14 -10.17 12.81
CA ILE A 61 11.25 -9.20 13.49
C ILE A 61 10.03 -8.93 12.60
N PHE A 62 8.83 -9.11 13.16
CA PHE A 62 7.53 -8.98 12.48
C PHE A 62 7.42 -9.77 11.16
N LEU A 63 8.13 -10.89 10.98
CA LEU A 63 8.18 -11.64 9.71
C LEU A 63 6.78 -11.97 9.16
N TYR A 64 5.89 -12.47 10.02
CA TYR A 64 4.53 -12.83 9.63
C TYR A 64 3.78 -11.63 9.05
N GLY A 65 3.68 -10.52 9.79
CA GLY A 65 2.97 -9.33 9.33
C GLY A 65 3.58 -8.69 8.09
N ARG A 66 4.90 -8.72 7.95
CA ARG A 66 5.58 -8.19 6.76
C ARG A 66 5.32 -9.02 5.51
N ILE A 67 5.31 -10.35 5.62
CA ILE A 67 4.92 -11.22 4.49
C ILE A 67 3.44 -11.04 4.17
N TYR A 68 2.57 -10.99 5.19
CA TYR A 68 1.13 -10.80 5.01
C TYR A 68 0.84 -9.50 4.28
N ARG A 69 1.45 -8.40 4.72
CA ARG A 69 1.40 -7.07 4.08
C ARG A 69 1.80 -7.14 2.60
N LEU A 70 2.89 -7.84 2.27
CA LEU A 70 3.31 -8.00 0.88
C LEU A 70 2.30 -8.79 0.03
N LEU A 71 1.69 -9.84 0.59
CA LEU A 71 0.66 -10.60 -0.11
C LEU A 71 -0.66 -9.84 -0.28
N LEU A 72 -0.99 -8.89 0.60
CA LEU A 72 -2.15 -8.01 0.43
C LEU A 72 -2.04 -7.12 -0.81
N TYR A 73 -0.85 -6.64 -1.18
CA TYR A 73 -0.66 -5.94 -2.45
C TYR A 73 -1.02 -6.81 -3.66
N VAL A 74 -0.77 -8.12 -3.58
CA VAL A 74 -1.14 -9.06 -4.64
C VAL A 74 -2.63 -9.36 -4.62
N CYS A 75 -3.25 -9.43 -3.43
CA CYS A 75 -4.69 -9.54 -3.29
C CYS A 75 -5.39 -8.37 -3.98
N ASP A 76 -5.00 -7.14 -3.64
CA ASP A 76 -5.52 -5.93 -4.26
C ASP A 76 -5.34 -5.99 -5.78
N ALA A 77 -4.12 -6.32 -6.24
CA ALA A 77 -3.85 -6.29 -7.67
C ALA A 77 -4.50 -7.43 -8.47
N LEU A 78 -5.09 -8.44 -7.83
CA LEU A 78 -5.86 -9.52 -8.46
C LEU A 78 -7.39 -9.35 -8.26
N ASP A 79 -7.81 -8.47 -7.35
CA ASP A 79 -9.22 -8.16 -7.13
C ASP A 79 -9.76 -7.29 -8.28
N GLN A 80 -10.84 -7.76 -8.91
CA GLN A 80 -11.51 -7.05 -10.00
C GLN A 80 -12.10 -5.71 -9.52
N ASN A 81 -12.57 -5.64 -8.27
CA ASN A 81 -13.14 -4.41 -7.71
C ASN A 81 -12.06 -3.36 -7.41
N PHE A 82 -10.82 -3.80 -7.16
CA PHE A 82 -9.70 -2.90 -7.00
C PHE A 82 -9.25 -2.30 -8.34
N ASN A 83 -9.54 -2.95 -9.47
CA ASN A 83 -9.31 -2.43 -10.82
C ASN A 83 -7.84 -2.00 -11.08
N TYR A 84 -6.89 -2.85 -10.70
CA TYR A 84 -5.46 -2.57 -10.87
C TYR A 84 -5.03 -2.50 -12.34
N ASP A 85 -4.56 -1.33 -12.79
CA ASP A 85 -4.00 -1.15 -14.13
C ASP A 85 -2.62 -0.50 -14.07
N THR A 86 -1.60 -1.22 -14.55
CA THR A 86 -0.23 -0.70 -14.59
C THR A 86 -0.05 0.50 -15.52
N LYS A 87 -0.93 0.70 -16.50
CA LYS A 87 -0.81 1.76 -17.52
C LYS A 87 -1.12 3.15 -16.99
N ILE A 88 -1.88 3.23 -15.90
CA ILE A 88 -2.26 4.50 -15.26
C ILE A 88 -1.32 4.87 -14.10
N ILE A 89 -0.31 4.03 -13.81
CA ILE A 89 0.70 4.34 -12.81
C ILE A 89 1.62 5.45 -13.35
N PRO A 90 1.94 6.50 -12.57
CA PRO A 90 2.86 7.55 -13.01
C PRO A 90 4.27 7.01 -13.36
N HIS A 91 4.78 7.36 -14.54
CA HIS A 91 6.07 7.04 -15.12
C HIS A 91 6.87 8.30 -15.54
N GLY A 92 8.04 8.53 -14.93
CA GLY A 92 8.97 9.60 -15.33
C GLY A 92 9.57 10.35 -14.16
N THR A 93 10.44 11.34 -14.43
CA THR A 93 11.12 12.14 -13.39
C THR A 93 10.23 13.22 -12.77
N LEU A 94 9.42 13.91 -13.59
CA LEU A 94 8.39 14.86 -13.12
C LEU A 94 7.32 14.16 -12.25
N GLU A 95 7.15 12.86 -12.46
CA GLU A 95 6.13 12.01 -11.84
C GLU A 95 6.65 11.28 -10.59
N SER A 96 7.89 11.53 -10.19
CA SER A 96 8.52 10.90 -9.03
C SER A 96 7.79 11.17 -7.71
N LYS A 97 7.37 12.42 -7.46
CA LYS A 97 6.60 12.80 -6.28
C LYS A 97 5.19 12.17 -6.28
N ILE A 98 4.50 12.22 -7.42
CA ILE A 98 3.14 11.62 -7.54
C ILE A 98 3.23 10.12 -7.29
N ARG A 99 4.23 9.45 -7.86
CA ARG A 99 4.49 8.03 -7.63
C ARG A 99 4.82 7.73 -6.18
N GLU A 100 5.60 8.57 -5.52
CA GLU A 100 5.90 8.44 -4.10
C GLU A 100 4.62 8.55 -3.26
N THR A 101 3.83 9.61 -3.46
CA THR A 101 2.52 9.78 -2.79
C THR A 101 1.59 8.58 -3.04
N TYR A 102 1.49 8.11 -4.29
CA TYR A 102 0.74 6.91 -4.65
C TYR A 102 1.18 5.70 -3.81
N ASN A 103 2.48 5.45 -3.70
CA ASN A 103 3.02 4.34 -2.90
C ASN A 103 2.67 4.51 -1.42
N HIS A 104 2.69 5.73 -0.89
CA HIS A 104 2.30 6.01 0.49
C HIS A 104 0.81 5.76 0.72
N ILE A 105 -0.07 6.21 -0.17
CA ILE A 105 -1.52 6.01 -0.03
C ILE A 105 -1.87 4.53 -0.11
N TRP A 106 -1.33 3.79 -1.08
CA TRP A 106 -1.55 2.35 -1.13
C TRP A 106 -0.96 1.65 0.10
N GLY A 107 0.21 2.08 0.57
CA GLY A 107 0.80 1.61 1.82
C GLY A 107 -0.07 1.85 3.05
N ILE A 108 -0.71 3.02 3.16
CA ILE A 108 -1.69 3.34 4.23
C ILE A 108 -2.89 2.40 4.14
N TYR A 109 -3.41 2.17 2.94
CA TYR A 109 -4.53 1.26 2.75
C TYR A 109 -4.20 -0.18 3.16
N VAL A 110 -3.03 -0.70 2.76
CA VAL A 110 -2.60 -2.05 3.16
C VAL A 110 -2.39 -2.14 4.67
N ASP A 111 -1.65 -1.20 5.26
CA ASP A 111 -1.28 -1.29 6.67
C ASP A 111 -2.46 -1.05 7.62
N SER A 112 -3.42 -0.21 7.22
CA SER A 112 -4.63 -0.03 8.03
C SER A 112 -5.47 -1.30 8.11
N ARG A 113 -5.47 -2.14 7.05
CA ARG A 113 -6.10 -3.47 7.09
C ARG A 113 -5.34 -4.44 7.99
N ILE A 114 -4.01 -4.42 7.96
CA ILE A 114 -3.15 -5.22 8.86
C ILE A 114 -3.42 -4.86 10.33
N ASP A 115 -3.49 -3.58 10.64
CA ASP A 115 -3.80 -3.05 11.98
C ASP A 115 -5.19 -3.48 12.46
N ARG A 116 -6.23 -3.33 11.61
CA ARG A 116 -7.60 -3.80 11.90
C ARG A 116 -7.69 -5.31 12.13
N MET A 117 -6.81 -6.09 11.51
CA MET A 117 -6.71 -7.55 11.72
C MET A 117 -5.95 -7.92 13.01
N GLY A 118 -5.36 -6.95 13.72
CA GLY A 118 -4.53 -7.20 14.89
C GLY A 118 -3.22 -7.92 14.58
N ILE A 119 -2.74 -7.84 13.34
CA ILE A 119 -1.49 -8.49 12.92
C ILE A 119 -0.32 -7.54 13.18
N GLU A 120 0.60 -7.94 14.05
CA GLU A 120 1.81 -7.15 14.32
C GLU A 120 2.67 -6.98 13.06
N ASN A 121 3.05 -5.74 12.77
CA ASN A 121 3.77 -5.36 11.57
C ASN A 121 4.82 -4.28 11.85
N PHE A 122 5.85 -4.23 11.02
CA PHE A 122 6.92 -3.22 11.13
C PHE A 122 6.43 -1.79 10.87
N PHE A 123 5.43 -1.64 10.00
CA PHE A 123 4.80 -0.35 9.74
C PHE A 123 3.50 -0.26 10.54
N ASP A 124 3.61 0.18 11.79
CA ASP A 124 2.44 0.54 12.60
C ASP A 124 1.84 1.88 12.15
N LYS A 125 0.70 2.25 12.74
CA LYS A 125 0.00 3.51 12.43
C LYS A 125 0.91 4.73 12.63
N THR A 126 1.66 4.77 13.72
CA THR A 126 2.52 5.92 14.07
C THR A 126 3.65 6.08 13.06
N MET A 127 4.33 5.00 12.71
CA MET A 127 5.38 4.97 11.72
C MET A 127 4.85 5.38 10.35
N ARG A 128 3.71 4.82 9.91
CA ARG A 128 3.12 5.16 8.61
C ARG A 128 2.67 6.62 8.56
N ARG A 129 2.13 7.16 9.65
CA ARG A 129 1.79 8.57 9.81
C ARG A 129 3.00 9.47 9.63
N ASN A 130 4.08 9.18 10.35
CA ASN A 130 5.29 9.98 10.31
C ASN A 130 5.92 9.98 8.91
N LEU A 131 5.96 8.81 8.25
CA LEU A 131 6.45 8.69 6.87
C LEU A 131 5.63 9.51 5.89
N PHE A 132 4.30 9.47 6.00
CA PHE A 132 3.41 10.23 5.14
C PHE A 132 3.57 11.74 5.34
N ILE A 133 3.57 12.21 6.59
CA ILE A 133 3.75 13.64 6.90
C ILE A 133 5.11 14.15 6.38
N ASP A 134 6.18 13.36 6.54
CA ASP A 134 7.51 13.75 6.03
C ASP A 134 7.58 13.81 4.49
N THR A 135 6.73 13.07 3.77
CA THR A 135 6.63 13.18 2.31
C THR A 135 5.76 14.36 1.86
N GLN A 136 4.76 14.74 2.67
CA GLN A 136 3.84 15.84 2.36
C GLN A 136 4.33 17.20 2.90
N ARG A 137 5.61 17.54 2.68
CA ARG A 137 6.26 18.77 3.20
C ARG A 137 5.62 20.07 2.73
N ASN A 138 4.84 20.04 1.65
CA ASN A 138 4.15 21.20 1.11
C ASN A 138 2.82 21.49 1.82
N LEU A 139 2.34 20.57 2.67
CA LEU A 139 1.12 20.76 3.45
C LEU A 139 1.47 21.24 4.87
N PRO A 140 0.63 22.09 5.48
CA PRO A 140 0.69 22.33 6.91
C PRO A 140 0.58 21.00 7.67
N TRP A 141 1.33 20.85 8.77
CA TRP A 141 1.36 19.62 9.55
C TRP A 141 -0.02 19.14 9.98
N THR A 142 -0.88 20.07 10.43
CA THR A 142 -2.27 19.77 10.83
C THR A 142 -3.11 19.24 9.68
N THR A 143 -2.94 19.79 8.47
CA THR A 143 -3.62 19.33 7.26
C THR A 143 -3.14 17.94 6.84
N ALA A 144 -1.83 17.71 6.85
CA ALA A 144 -1.24 16.40 6.52
C ALA A 144 -1.70 15.32 7.50
N ASP A 145 -1.79 15.66 8.79
CA ASP A 145 -2.28 14.76 9.83
C ASP A 145 -3.77 14.40 9.66
N MET A 146 -4.63 15.40 9.48
CA MET A 146 -6.05 15.17 9.22
C MET A 146 -6.28 14.31 7.97
N LEU A 147 -5.47 14.53 6.92
CA LEU A 147 -5.53 13.73 5.71
C LEU A 147 -5.09 12.28 5.99
N PHE A 148 -4.00 12.08 6.74
CA PHE A 148 -3.58 10.73 7.14
C PHE A 148 -4.68 9.98 7.89
N GLU A 149 -5.32 10.60 8.88
CA GLU A 149 -6.39 9.95 9.64
C GLU A 149 -7.58 9.56 8.77
N LYS A 150 -7.95 10.40 7.79
CA LYS A 150 -8.99 10.03 6.80
C LYS A 150 -8.56 8.85 5.94
N LEU A 151 -7.33 8.87 5.44
CA LEU A 151 -6.80 7.79 4.61
C LEU A 151 -6.70 6.47 5.38
N TRP A 152 -6.30 6.53 6.65
CA TRP A 152 -6.15 5.37 7.52
C TRP A 152 -7.50 4.71 7.86
N ASN A 153 -8.52 5.53 8.12
CA ASN A 153 -9.84 5.04 8.54
C ASN A 153 -10.74 4.65 7.37
N LYS A 154 -10.39 5.00 6.13
CA LYS A 154 -11.15 4.57 4.94
C LYS A 154 -11.02 3.05 4.73
N GLU A 155 -12.17 2.39 4.63
CA GLU A 155 -12.25 0.92 4.63
C GLU A 155 -11.87 0.30 3.28
N THR A 156 -12.22 0.96 2.19
CA THR A 156 -12.07 0.44 0.83
C THR A 156 -11.47 1.49 -0.09
N TYR A 157 -10.57 1.04 -0.96
CA TYR A 157 -10.03 1.80 -2.07
C TYR A 157 -10.12 1.01 -3.36
N ASN A 158 -10.19 1.70 -4.49
CA ASN A 158 -9.81 1.14 -5.78
C ASN A 158 -8.54 1.83 -6.30
N HIS A 159 -7.90 1.21 -7.29
CA HIS A 159 -6.62 1.67 -7.83
C HIS A 159 -6.71 3.05 -8.51
N PRO A 160 -7.72 3.36 -9.36
CA PRO A 160 -7.92 4.71 -9.88
C PRO A 160 -8.05 5.78 -8.79
N GLU A 161 -8.81 5.51 -7.73
CA GLU A 161 -9.00 6.46 -6.61
C GLU A 161 -7.69 6.78 -5.90
N ILE A 162 -6.81 5.79 -5.68
CA ILE A 162 -5.48 6.01 -5.09
C ILE A 162 -4.64 6.94 -5.99
N ILE A 163 -4.73 6.77 -7.31
CA ILE A 163 -4.03 7.62 -8.29
C ILE A 163 -4.60 9.04 -8.27
N ASP A 164 -5.92 9.20 -8.23
CA ASP A 164 -6.58 10.51 -8.17
C ASP A 164 -6.16 11.30 -6.93
N TYR A 165 -6.09 10.64 -5.77
CA TYR A 165 -5.57 11.24 -4.56
C TYR A 165 -4.10 11.63 -4.68
N ALA A 166 -3.27 10.77 -5.25
CA ALA A 166 -1.85 11.06 -5.45
C ALA A 166 -1.63 12.29 -6.35
N ASN A 167 -2.46 12.48 -7.38
CA ASN A 167 -2.43 13.63 -8.28
C ASN A 167 -2.98 14.92 -7.65
N SER A 168 -3.93 14.79 -6.71
CA SER A 168 -4.68 15.93 -6.17
C SER A 168 -4.19 16.41 -4.80
N ILE A 169 -3.32 15.65 -4.12
CA ILE A 169 -2.96 15.92 -2.72
C ILE A 169 -2.42 17.33 -2.48
N ASP A 170 -1.61 17.86 -3.41
CA ASP A 170 -1.01 19.20 -3.28
C ASP A 170 -2.05 20.32 -3.44
N ARG A 171 -3.18 20.04 -4.12
CA ARG A 171 -4.30 20.97 -4.27
C ARG A 171 -5.13 21.10 -2.99
N LEU A 172 -4.92 20.22 -2.01
CA LEU A 172 -5.59 20.26 -0.70
C LEU A 172 -4.95 21.25 0.28
N SER A 173 -3.84 21.91 -0.09
CA SER A 173 -3.12 22.92 0.71
C SER A 173 -3.97 24.16 1.08
N TRP A 174 -5.14 24.35 0.47
CA TRP A 174 -6.01 25.52 0.65
C TRP A 174 -7.08 25.39 1.75
N LEU A 175 -7.13 24.28 2.50
CA LEU A 175 -8.20 24.00 3.49
C LEU A 175 -8.12 24.79 4.81
N ASN A 176 -7.35 25.90 4.88
CA ASN A 176 -7.16 26.67 6.13
C ASN A 176 -8.25 27.73 6.41
N ASN A 177 -9.35 27.78 5.66
CA ASN A 177 -10.50 28.63 5.99
C ASN A 177 -11.82 27.94 5.59
N THR A 178 -12.53 27.34 6.55
CA THR A 178 -13.93 27.64 6.88
C THR A 178 -14.45 26.67 7.95
N SER A 179 -15.11 27.23 8.96
CA SER A 179 -15.89 26.55 10.01
C SER A 179 -17.19 25.90 9.51
N GLU A 180 -17.32 25.67 8.21
CA GLU A 180 -18.33 24.81 7.60
C GLU A 180 -17.62 24.07 6.47
N LEU A 181 -17.38 22.80 6.73
CA LEU A 181 -17.57 21.65 5.86
C LEU A 181 -17.01 20.48 6.66
N THR A 182 -17.87 19.56 7.07
CA THR A 182 -17.37 18.22 7.37
C THR A 182 -16.86 17.69 6.03
N ALA A 183 -15.70 17.02 6.06
CA ALA A 183 -14.63 17.09 5.08
C ALA A 183 -14.00 15.78 4.54
N PHE A 184 -14.64 14.62 4.42
CA PHE A 184 -14.38 13.86 3.18
C PHE A 184 -14.86 14.65 1.95
N GLU A 185 -15.87 15.52 2.06
CA GLU A 185 -17.29 15.24 2.37
C GLU A 185 -18.20 16.13 1.51
N ILE A 186 -17.61 16.91 0.62
CA ILE A 186 -18.16 17.01 -0.72
C ILE A 186 -17.48 15.93 -1.63
N GLU A 187 -16.54 15.13 -1.08
CA GLU A 187 -15.99 13.88 -1.63
C GLU A 187 -15.39 14.07 -3.02
N ILE A 188 -14.23 14.74 -3.08
CA ILE A 188 -13.65 15.25 -4.33
C ILE A 188 -14.49 16.38 -4.97
N SER A 189 -15.72 16.64 -4.48
CA SER A 189 -16.75 17.61 -4.93
C SER A 189 -17.20 17.53 -6.36
N ARG A 190 -16.52 16.72 -7.13
CA ARG A 190 -16.35 17.00 -8.54
C ARG A 190 -15.57 15.89 -9.17
N SER A 191 -14.40 15.51 -8.63
CA SER A 191 -13.38 14.73 -9.36
C SER A 191 -12.91 15.37 -10.69
N LEU A 192 -13.70 16.27 -11.25
CA LEU A 192 -13.88 16.38 -12.68
C LEU A 192 -14.72 17.63 -12.95
N MET A 193 -15.96 17.71 -12.48
CA MET A 193 -17.00 18.52 -13.17
C MET A 193 -17.22 18.07 -14.64
N ASP A 194 -16.23 17.41 -15.28
CA ASP A 194 -16.22 16.64 -16.54
C ASP A 194 -15.19 15.51 -16.50
#